data_AF-A0A3D4ZL80-F1
#
_entry.id   AF-A0A3D4ZL80-F1
#
_cell.length_a   1.000
_cell.length_b   1.000
_cell.length_c   1.000
_cell.angle_alpha   90.00
_cell.angle_beta   90.00
_cell.angle_gamma   90.00
#
_symmetry.space_group_name_H-M   'P 1'
#
loop_
_entity.id
_entity.type
_entity.pdbx_description
1 polymer ?
#
loop_
_entity_poly.entity_id
_entity_poly.type
_entity_poly.pdbx_seq_one_letter_code
_entity_poly.pdbx_strand_id
1 'polypeptide(L)' 'MNIKTLVVGMIRANCYLIWNDAACVLIDPGDDEQRIEAAVEQVGKPLKAILLTHGHFDHVGAV' A
#
# COMPACT_ATOMS: atom_id res chain seq x y z
N MET A 1 6.86 -13.87 -6.01
CA MET A 1 6.42 -12.45 -6.05
C MET A 1 4.92 -12.44 -5.95
N ASN A 2 4.37 -11.73 -4.98
CA ASN A 2 2.94 -11.68 -4.69
C ASN A 2 2.46 -10.23 -4.73
N ILE A 3 1.18 -10.04 -5.06
CA ILE A 3 0.53 -8.73 -5.11
C ILE A 3 -0.86 -8.81 -4.46
N LYS A 4 -1.20 -7.80 -3.65
CA LYS A 4 -2.53 -7.60 -3.08
C LYS A 4 -2.97 -6.18 -3.40
N THR A 5 -4.21 -6.05 -3.88
CA THR A 5 -4.84 -4.75 -4.09
C THR A 5 -5.71 -4.42 -2.89
N LEU A 6 -5.54 -3.22 -2.34
CA LEU A 6 -6.37 -2.62 -1.31
C LEU A 6 -7.08 -1.43 -1.95
N VAL A 7 -8.40 -1.53 -2.11
CA VAL A 7 -9.21 -0.41 -2.64
C VAL A 7 -9.49 0.56 -1.49
N VAL A 8 -8.90 1.75 -1.53
CA VAL A 8 -8.90 2.68 -0.39
C VAL A 8 -9.69 3.96 -0.68
N GLY A 9 -10.25 4.52 0.40
CA GLY A 9 -10.87 5.83 0.41
C GLY A 9 -12.16 5.97 -0.40
N MET A 10 -12.74 7.16 -0.36
CA MET A 10 -14.06 7.43 -0.95
C MET A 10 -14.09 7.33 -2.47
N ILE A 11 -12.99 7.63 -3.14
CA ILE A 11 -12.89 7.57 -4.61
C ILE A 11 -12.31 6.25 -5.12
N ARG A 12 -12.10 5.29 -4.20
CA ARG A 12 -11.76 3.89 -4.51
C ARG A 12 -10.45 3.76 -5.30
N ALA A 13 -9.42 4.49 -4.90
CA ALA A 13 -8.08 4.35 -5.45
C ALA A 13 -7.50 2.96 -5.11
N ASN A 14 -6.63 2.45 -5.99
CA ASN A 14 -5.96 1.17 -5.76
C ASN A 14 -4.61 1.39 -5.10
N CYS A 15 -4.49 1.01 -3.83
CA CYS A 15 -3.21 0.83 -3.16
C CYS A 15 -2.72 -0.62 -3.39
N TYR A 16 -1.46 -0.79 -3.76
CA TYR A 16 -0.88 -2.12 -4.00
C TYR A 16 0.17 -2.47 -2.95
N LEU A 17 0.00 -3.60 -2.28
CA LEU A 17 1.03 -4.22 -1.47
C LEU A 17 1.70 -5.32 -2.28
N ILE A 18 3.00 -5.18 -2.53
CA ILE A 18 3.80 -6.12 -3.32
C ILE A 18 4.89 -6.68 -2.42
N TRP A 19 5.10 -7.99 -2.44
CA TRP A 19 6.13 -8.61 -1.60
C TRP A 19 6.78 -9.85 -2.22
N ASN A 20 7.97 -10.16 -1.71
CA ASN A 20 8.70 -11.39 -1.92
C ASN A 20 9.10 -12.00 -0.56
N ASP A 21 10.01 -12.97 -0.57
CA ASP A 21 10.42 -13.64 0.66
C ASP A 21 11.23 -12.76 1.62
N ALA A 22 11.80 -11.65 1.13
CA ALA A 22 12.71 -10.78 1.88
C ALA A 22 12.08 -9.45 2.31
N ALA A 23 11.14 -8.88 1.54
CA ALA A 23 10.63 -7.54 1.76
C ALA A 23 9.25 -7.31 1.11
N CYS A 24 8.60 -6.23 1.52
CA CYS A 24 7.45 -5.67 0.83
C CYS A 24 7.66 -4.19 0.47
N VAL A 25 6.87 -3.73 -0.50
CA VAL A 25 6.73 -2.33 -0.90
C VAL A 25 5.26 -2.00 -1.04
N LEU A 26 4.91 -0.75 -0.83
CA LEU A 26 3.57 -0.22 -0.98
C LEU A 26 3.54 0.74 -2.17
N ILE A 27 2.48 0.70 -2.96
CA ILE A 27 2.25 1.63 -4.07
C ILE A 27 0.95 2.37 -3.81
N ASP A 28 1.00 3.70 -3.88
CA ASP A 28 -0.15 4.61 -3.79
C ASP A 28 -1.06 4.42 -2.56
N PRO A 29 -0.53 4.53 -1.32
CA PRO A 29 -1.36 4.56 -0.12
C PRO A 29 -2.16 5.86 -0.03
N GLY A 30 -3.35 5.83 -0.63
CA GLY A 30 -4.24 6.97 -0.72
C GLY A 30 -5.03 7.32 0.53
N ASP A 31 -5.44 6.31 1.29
CA ASP A 31 -6.39 6.41 2.42
C ASP A 31 -6.42 5.07 3.19
N ASP A 32 -7.29 4.91 4.19
CA ASP A 32 -7.50 3.69 4.99
C ASP A 32 -6.21 3.17 5.69
N GLU A 33 -5.41 4.07 6.28
CA GLU A 33 -4.10 3.79 6.91
C GLU A 33 -4.08 2.52 7.77
N GLN A 34 -5.05 2.35 8.67
CA GLN A 34 -5.14 1.20 9.58
C GLN A 34 -5.32 -0.13 8.83
N ARG A 35 -6.04 -0.11 7.70
CA ARG A 35 -6.27 -1.29 6.87
C ARG A 35 -5.02 -1.65 6.07
N ILE A 36 -4.26 -0.65 5.66
CA ILE A 36 -2.95 -0.80 5.02
C ILE A 36 -1.95 -1.39 6.02
N GLU A 37 -1.83 -0.82 7.21
CA GLU A 37 -0.94 -1.29 8.28
C GLU A 37 -1.21 -2.76 8.61
N ALA A 38 -2.48 -3.11 8.85
CA ALA A 38 -2.88 -4.50 9.11
C ALA A 38 -2.51 -5.45 7.96
N ALA A 39 -2.58 -4.99 6.70
CA ALA A 39 -2.20 -5.81 5.54
C ALA A 39 -0.67 -6.01 5.47
N VAL A 40 0.12 -4.98 5.80
CA VAL A 40 1.58 -5.06 5.86
C VAL A 40 2.02 -5.99 7.00
N GLU A 41 1.40 -5.89 8.18
CA GLU A 41 1.64 -6.78 9.31
C GLU A 41 1.32 -8.25 8.98
N GLN A 42 0.20 -8.51 8.32
CA GLN A 42 -0.19 -9.86 7.87
C GLN A 42 0.83 -10.48 6.91
N VAL A 43 1.50 -9.67 6.08
CA VAL A 43 2.56 -10.14 5.18
C VAL A 43 3.83 -10.51 5.96
N GLY A 44 4.11 -9.83 7.08
CA GLY A 44 5.23 -10.16 7.97
C GLY A 44 6.61 -9.97 7.32
N LYS A 45 6.71 -9.12 6.30
CA LYS A 45 7.97 -8.75 5.62
C LYS A 45 8.29 -7.29 5.91
N PRO A 46 9.58 -6.90 5.98
CA PRO A 46 9.95 -5.52 6.19
C PRO A 46 9.48 -4.64 5.01
N LEU A 47 8.73 -3.58 5.31
CA LEU A 47 8.38 -2.54 4.34
C LEU A 47 9.64 -1.73 4.00
N LYS A 48 10.02 -1.70 2.71
CA LYS A 48 11.27 -1.06 2.26
C LYS A 48 11.06 0.28 1.57
N ALA A 49 9.90 0.48 0.97
CA ALA A 49 9.59 1.71 0.25
C ALA A 49 8.09 1.89 0.08
N ILE A 50 7.70 3.15 -0.05
CA ILE A 50 6.44 3.58 -0.62
C ILE A 50 6.77 4.19 -1.99
N LEU A 51 6.09 3.71 -3.03
CA LEU A 51 6.21 4.20 -4.40
C LEU A 51 4.92 4.95 -4.75
N LEU A 52 5.07 6.11 -5.36
CA LEU A 52 3.93 6.91 -5.83
C LEU A 52 3.95 6.92 -7.35
N THR A 53 2.84 6.56 -7.97
CA THR A 53 2.67 6.74 -9.41
C THR A 53 2.65 8.22 -9.79
N HIS A 54 2.02 9.04 -8.94
CA HIS A 54 1.94 10.50 -9.03
C HIS A 54 1.46 11.09 -7.69
N GLY A 55 1.28 12.41 -7.61
CA GLY A 55 0.99 13.14 -6.37
C GLY A 55 -0.45 13.63 -6.18
N HIS A 56 -1.46 12.97 -6.74
CA HIS A 56 -2.85 13.30 -6.39
C HIS A 56 -3.19 12.84 -4.97
N PHE A 57 -4.10 13.56 -4.31
CA PHE A 57 -4.40 13.39 -2.89
C PHE A 57 -4.82 11.95 -2.53
N ASP A 58 -5.57 11.30 -3.42
CA ASP A 58 -6.10 9.95 -3.28
C ASP A 58 -5.07 8.84 -3.53
N HIS A 59 -3.81 9.21 -3.83
CA HIS A 59 -2.68 8.29 -3.92
C HIS A 59 -1.62 8.54 -2.83
N VAL A 60 -1.76 9.62 -2.05
CA VAL A 60 -0.75 10.05 -1.06
C VAL A 60 -1.28 10.27 0.36
N GLY A 61 -2.58 10.18 0.57
CA GLY A 61 -3.22 10.55 1.84
C GLY A 61 -2.82 9.70 3.05
N ALA A 62 -2.26 8.51 2.84
CA ALA A 62 -1.81 7.58 3.88
C ALA A 62 -0.31 7.20 3.74
N VAL A 63 0.51 8.11 3.18
CA VAL A 63 1.98 7.97 3.05
C VAL A 63 2.69 8.07 4.40
#